data_AF-A0A8J6NGT2-F1
#
_entry.id   AF-A0A8J6NGT2-F1
#
_cell.length_a   1.000
_cell.length_b   1.000
_cell.length_c   1.000
_cell.angle_alpha   90.00
_cell.angle_beta   90.00
_cell.angle_gamma   90.00
#
_symmetry.space_group_name_H-M   'P 1'
#
loop_
_entity.id
_entity.type
_entity.pdbx_description
1 polymer ?
#
loop_
_entity_poly.entity_id
_entity_poly.type
_entity_poly.pdbx_seq_one_letter_code
_entity_poly.pdbx_strand_id
1 'polypeptide(L)'
;MSGPCCMKSPLRGCGLVVLALIFLAAPLRAAPSGTALTPLRLHLSPLTPAGEVCEQHSAPAASQKPGRPGQPMGGRSVQESEHRPQPVRSYHFNEHSRLAQVKAYVRRPDGSVIEPNLQLGVDPQLTFPTPFGNGPVHGANNVYVVEQGVENAILQVRTAKWITMHHSCGWGHEGKFNEDLTTPQSLETIPFEIKINDLWDTNFHSRVASGQDLHITVLRFGEPVPGAVVQLETEKKWRKEVVTGVDGTAVLQMIRDYYPKSWPDFKRTRKGEFLITASYQEDEAGSFRNTPYERVQYVTTHPWYYTPASADYSSYAYGLLIAVLGMAMTSGGIFFYRERRKKPVKGIVFDEQD
;
A
#
# COMPACT_ATOMS: atom_id res chain seq x y z
N MET A 1 -33.54 29.96 -64.69
CA MET A 1 -33.26 28.98 -63.62
C MET A 1 -32.24 28.00 -64.19
N SER A 2 -30.94 28.27 -64.03
CA SER A 2 -30.06 27.63 -63.02
C SER A 2 -29.96 26.11 -63.22
N GLY A 3 -28.86 25.51 -63.68
CA GLY A 3 -27.51 25.98 -64.02
C GLY A 3 -26.70 24.83 -64.66
N PRO A 4 -25.46 25.05 -65.12
CA PRO A 4 -24.59 24.00 -65.64
C PRO A 4 -23.59 23.54 -64.56
N CYS A 5 -23.23 22.25 -64.55
CA CYS A 5 -22.05 21.80 -63.81
C CYS A 5 -21.30 20.72 -64.60
N CYS A 6 -20.25 21.19 -65.25
CA CYS A 6 -19.15 20.43 -65.81
C CYS A 6 -17.97 20.67 -64.87
N MET A 7 -17.32 19.63 -64.34
CA MET A 7 -15.85 19.56 -64.34
C MET A 7 -15.32 18.22 -63.81
N LYS A 8 -14.39 17.69 -64.61
CA LYS A 8 -13.42 16.64 -64.32
C LYS A 8 -12.33 17.19 -63.40
N SER A 9 -11.80 16.35 -62.50
CA SER A 9 -10.34 16.20 -62.33
C SER A 9 -10.00 15.02 -61.41
N PRO A 10 -9.07 14.14 -61.81
CA PRO A 10 -8.44 13.14 -60.95
C PRO A 10 -7.12 13.69 -60.38
N LEU A 11 -6.84 13.50 -59.11
CA LEU A 11 -5.50 13.69 -58.56
C LEU A 11 -5.13 12.50 -57.68
N ARG A 12 -4.31 11.63 -58.28
CA ARG A 12 -3.51 10.60 -57.64
C ARG A 12 -2.46 11.30 -56.76
N GLY A 13 -2.58 11.15 -55.44
CA GLY A 13 -1.49 11.41 -54.50
C GLY A 13 -0.84 10.09 -54.09
N CYS A 14 0.26 9.70 -54.76
CA CYS A 14 1.18 8.70 -54.24
C CYS A 14 1.95 9.33 -53.07
N GLY A 15 1.49 9.10 -51.85
CA GLY A 15 2.26 9.40 -50.64
C GLY A 15 3.41 8.40 -50.51
N LEU A 16 4.62 8.86 -50.83
CA LEU A 16 5.88 8.16 -50.59
C LEU A 16 6.08 8.06 -49.06
N VAL A 17 5.80 6.89 -48.48
CA VAL A 17 6.13 6.61 -47.07
C VAL A 17 7.62 6.31 -47.00
N VAL A 18 8.41 7.31 -46.60
CA VAL A 18 9.83 7.12 -46.26
C VAL A 18 9.89 6.49 -44.87
N LEU A 19 10.18 5.19 -44.81
CA LEU A 19 10.46 4.47 -43.58
C LEU A 19 11.86 4.86 -43.11
N ALA A 20 11.94 5.81 -42.17
CA ALA A 20 13.19 6.11 -41.48
C ALA A 20 13.50 5.00 -40.46
N LEU A 21 14.43 4.11 -40.81
CA LEU A 21 15.04 3.14 -39.91
C LEU A 21 15.93 3.88 -38.90
N ILE A 22 15.36 4.25 -37.76
CA ILE A 22 16.13 4.72 -36.60
C ILE A 22 16.69 3.48 -35.89
N PHE A 23 17.98 3.23 -36.09
CA PHE A 23 18.76 2.29 -35.26
C PHE A 23 18.93 2.88 -33.86
N LEU A 24 18.00 2.56 -32.95
CA LEU A 24 18.21 2.73 -31.51
C LEU A 24 19.23 1.66 -31.07
N ALA A 25 20.51 2.05 -31.01
CA ALA A 25 21.51 1.31 -30.27
C ALA A 25 21.14 1.38 -28.77
N ALA A 26 20.45 0.36 -28.29
CA ALA A 26 20.26 0.17 -26.86
C ALA A 26 21.63 -0.05 -26.21
N PRO A 27 22.00 0.66 -25.14
CA PRO A 27 23.22 0.34 -24.41
C PRO A 27 23.09 -1.07 -23.84
N LEU A 28 24.04 -1.93 -24.20
CA LEU A 28 24.25 -3.23 -23.57
C LEU A 28 24.45 -3.01 -22.06
N ARG A 29 23.39 -3.18 -21.28
CA ARG A 29 23.47 -3.29 -19.83
C ARG A 29 24.22 -4.58 -19.51
N ALA A 30 25.45 -4.44 -19.03
CA ALA A 30 26.20 -5.54 -18.44
C ALA A 30 25.34 -6.16 -17.32
N ALA A 31 25.12 -7.48 -17.40
CA ALA A 31 24.44 -8.21 -16.33
C ALA A 31 25.35 -8.20 -15.09
N PRO A 32 24.84 -7.88 -13.89
CA PRO A 32 25.63 -7.97 -12.68
C PRO A 32 25.95 -9.45 -12.40
N SER A 33 27.18 -9.85 -12.69
CA SER A 33 27.73 -11.16 -12.38
C SER A 33 28.27 -11.15 -10.96
N GLY A 34 27.41 -11.52 -10.02
CA GLY A 34 27.78 -11.84 -8.66
C GLY A 34 26.56 -12.44 -7.99
N THR A 35 26.67 -13.67 -7.49
CA THR A 35 25.73 -14.24 -6.52
C THR A 35 25.76 -13.36 -5.27
N ALA A 36 25.06 -12.24 -5.31
CA ALA A 36 24.85 -11.36 -4.19
C ALA A 36 24.08 -12.18 -3.16
N LEU A 37 24.72 -12.47 -2.02
CA LEU A 37 24.03 -12.90 -0.83
C LEU A 37 22.82 -11.98 -0.67
N THR A 38 21.63 -12.55 -0.48
CA THR A 38 20.42 -11.77 -0.24
C THR A 38 20.75 -10.82 0.91
N PRO A 39 20.79 -9.50 0.68
CA PRO A 39 21.25 -8.57 1.70
C PRO A 39 20.33 -8.73 2.91
N LEU A 40 20.90 -8.96 4.09
CA LEU A 40 20.12 -9.06 5.33
C LEU A 40 19.21 -7.83 5.44
N ARG A 41 17.90 -8.05 5.52
CA ARG A 41 16.88 -6.98 5.50
C ARG A 41 16.45 -6.69 6.93
N LEU A 42 17.00 -5.64 7.53
CA LEU A 42 16.47 -5.08 8.76
C LEU A 42 15.08 -4.51 8.46
N HIS A 43 14.03 -5.00 9.11
CA HIS A 43 12.67 -4.43 9.03
C HIS A 43 11.99 -4.45 10.40
N LEU A 44 10.98 -3.59 10.56
CA LEU A 44 10.20 -3.48 11.79
C LEU A 44 8.84 -4.17 11.61
N SER A 45 8.35 -4.82 12.66
CA SER A 45 7.00 -5.37 12.69
C SER A 45 6.34 -5.14 14.06
N PRO A 46 5.01 -4.91 14.12
CA PRO A 46 4.31 -4.86 15.38
C PRO A 46 4.43 -6.19 16.13
N LEU A 47 4.39 -6.15 17.46
CA LEU A 47 4.30 -7.36 18.29
C LEU A 47 3.10 -8.20 17.87
N THR A 48 3.37 -9.43 17.46
CA THR A 48 2.35 -10.46 17.46
C THR A 48 2.26 -10.98 18.89
N PRO A 49 1.09 -10.95 19.55
CA PRO A 49 0.99 -11.39 20.94
C PRO A 49 1.58 -12.80 21.09
N ALA A 50 2.56 -12.92 22.00
CA ALA A 50 3.28 -14.15 22.28
C ALA A 50 2.28 -15.27 22.64
N GLY A 51 2.08 -16.21 21.72
CA GLY A 51 1.07 -17.25 21.83
C GLY A 51 0.67 -17.88 20.49
N GLU A 52 0.93 -17.20 19.38
CA GLU A 52 0.71 -17.76 18.03
C GLU A 52 2.03 -18.06 17.33
N VAL A 53 2.70 -19.12 17.76
CA VAL A 53 3.65 -19.80 16.87
C VAL A 53 2.79 -20.40 15.75
N CYS A 54 2.87 -19.81 14.55
CA CYS A 54 2.30 -20.39 13.34
C CYS A 54 3.03 -21.71 13.03
N GLU A 55 2.66 -22.80 13.71
CA GLU A 55 2.87 -24.13 13.18
C GLU A 55 2.04 -24.25 11.90
N GLN A 56 2.71 -24.05 10.76
CA GLN A 56 2.21 -24.52 9.47
C GLN A 56 2.15 -26.05 9.52
N HIS A 57 1.06 -26.59 10.07
CA HIS A 57 0.77 -28.02 9.99
C HIS A 57 -0.33 -28.25 8.96
N SER A 58 0.07 -28.97 7.91
CA SER A 58 -0.81 -29.53 6.89
C SER A 58 -1.79 -30.48 7.55
N ALA A 59 -3.08 -30.15 7.54
CA ALA A 59 -4.12 -31.06 8.03
C ALA A 59 -4.56 -32.03 6.92
N PRO A 60 -4.65 -33.35 7.18
CA PRO A 60 -5.38 -34.26 6.31
C PRO A 60 -6.89 -34.16 6.58
N ALA A 61 -7.66 -34.49 5.54
CA ALA A 61 -9.12 -34.44 5.53
C ALA A 61 -9.74 -35.55 6.39
N ALA A 62 -10.71 -35.19 7.25
CA ALA A 62 -11.64 -36.15 7.84
C ALA A 62 -13.03 -35.53 8.07
N SER A 63 -14.03 -36.38 7.89
CA SER A 63 -15.46 -36.11 7.70
C SER A 63 -16.30 -36.06 8.99
N GLN A 64 -17.30 -35.17 8.96
CA GLN A 64 -18.66 -35.25 9.55
C GLN A 64 -18.88 -35.59 11.05
N LYS A 65 -19.47 -34.65 11.81
CA LYS A 65 -20.85 -34.76 12.38
C LYS A 65 -21.30 -33.45 13.09
N PRO A 66 -22.62 -33.25 13.30
CA PRO A 66 -23.20 -31.98 13.71
C PRO A 66 -23.38 -31.88 15.23
N GLY A 67 -22.79 -30.86 15.82
CA GLY A 67 -23.04 -30.41 17.18
C GLY A 67 -22.27 -29.13 17.33
N ARG A 68 -22.95 -27.99 17.49
CA ARG A 68 -22.41 -26.62 17.42
C ARG A 68 -21.46 -26.37 18.60
N PRO A 69 -20.11 -26.51 18.46
CA PRO A 69 -19.20 -26.16 19.53
C PRO A 69 -18.75 -24.72 19.29
N GLY A 70 -18.46 -23.97 20.36
CA GLY A 70 -17.89 -22.64 20.24
C GLY A 70 -16.71 -22.69 19.27
N GLN A 71 -16.83 -21.98 18.15
CA GLN A 71 -15.75 -21.86 17.19
C GLN A 71 -14.53 -21.37 17.97
N PRO A 72 -13.41 -22.10 18.02
CA PRO A 72 -12.18 -21.55 18.53
C PRO A 72 -11.93 -20.31 17.68
N MET A 73 -11.93 -19.13 18.31
CA MET A 73 -11.48 -17.92 17.65
C MET A 73 -10.03 -18.19 17.33
N GLY A 74 -9.77 -18.69 16.10
CA GLY A 74 -8.44 -18.82 15.56
C GLY A 74 -7.76 -17.50 15.83
N GLY A 75 -6.67 -17.55 16.58
CA GLY A 75 -6.00 -16.35 17.02
C GLY A 75 -5.70 -15.53 15.76
N ARG A 76 -6.25 -14.33 15.80
CA ARG A 76 -5.86 -13.32 14.86
C ARG A 76 -4.70 -12.66 15.55
N SER A 77 -3.54 -12.68 14.90
CA SER A 77 -2.45 -11.74 15.16
C SER A 77 -3.12 -10.38 15.42
N VAL A 78 -3.04 -9.89 16.67
CA VAL A 78 -3.71 -8.67 17.08
C VAL A 78 -2.98 -7.53 16.39
N GLN A 79 -3.41 -7.23 15.19
CA GLN A 79 -2.87 -6.16 14.40
C GLN A 79 -3.10 -4.86 15.15
N GLU A 80 -2.10 -3.99 15.11
CA GLU A 80 -2.21 -2.65 15.66
C GLU A 80 -3.43 -1.95 15.03
N SER A 81 -4.40 -1.60 15.87
CA SER A 81 -5.58 -0.88 15.44
C SER A 81 -5.24 0.60 15.37
N GLU A 82 -5.22 1.18 14.18
CA GLU A 82 -5.02 2.62 13.93
C GLU A 82 -5.96 3.51 14.78
N HIS A 83 -7.14 3.00 15.16
CA HIS A 83 -8.15 3.70 15.97
C HIS A 83 -8.13 3.40 17.46
N ARG A 84 -7.17 2.59 17.93
CA ARG A 84 -7.04 2.25 19.34
C ARG A 84 -5.67 2.73 19.82
N PRO A 85 -5.60 3.94 20.40
CA PRO A 85 -4.35 4.42 20.96
C PRO A 85 -3.89 3.42 22.03
N GLN A 86 -2.60 3.14 22.04
CA GLN A 86 -1.95 2.35 23.07
C GLN A 86 -1.07 3.31 23.88
N PRO A 87 -0.93 3.14 25.20
CA PRO A 87 -0.08 4.03 26.01
C PRO A 87 1.41 3.79 25.76
N VAL A 88 1.76 2.60 25.28
CA VAL A 88 3.10 2.16 24.93
C VAL A 88 3.00 1.38 23.64
N ARG A 89 3.89 1.68 22.70
CA ARG A 89 4.03 0.92 21.45
C ARG A 89 5.35 0.20 21.45
N SER A 90 5.33 -0.97 20.83
CA SER A 90 6.42 -1.91 20.87
C SER A 90 6.53 -2.63 19.51
N TYR A 91 7.75 -2.71 18.99
CA TYR A 91 8.04 -3.27 17.66
C TYR A 91 9.23 -4.22 17.73
N HIS A 92 9.18 -5.32 16.99
CA HIS A 92 10.32 -6.21 16.76
C HIS A 92 11.08 -5.82 15.51
N PHE A 93 12.35 -6.22 15.47
CA PHE A 93 13.13 -6.26 14.24
C PHE A 93 13.87 -7.58 14.13
N ASN A 94 13.92 -8.10 12.91
CA ASN A 94 14.28 -9.48 12.61
C ASN A 94 15.78 -9.79 12.72
N GLU A 95 16.65 -8.87 12.30
CA GLU A 95 18.07 -9.16 12.08
C GLU A 95 18.92 -7.94 12.40
N HIS A 96 19.96 -8.12 13.20
CA HIS A 96 21.02 -7.12 13.37
C HIS A 96 22.39 -7.82 13.39
N SER A 97 23.40 -7.15 12.87
CA SER A 97 24.80 -7.58 12.93
C SER A 97 25.36 -7.27 14.31
N ARG A 98 25.97 -8.28 14.95
CA ARG A 98 26.56 -8.14 16.30
C ARG A 98 27.68 -7.10 16.37
N LEU A 99 28.32 -6.79 15.24
CA LEU A 99 29.42 -5.82 15.16
C LEU A 99 28.96 -4.42 14.77
N ALA A 100 27.70 -4.26 14.39
CA ALA A 100 27.17 -2.97 13.96
C ALA A 100 26.78 -2.09 15.15
N GLN A 101 26.88 -0.78 14.94
CA GLN A 101 26.22 0.19 15.79
C GLN A 101 24.72 0.20 15.46
N VAL A 102 23.89 -0.11 16.45
CA VAL A 102 22.43 0.01 16.32
C VAL A 102 21.96 1.20 17.16
N LYS A 103 21.14 2.06 16.56
CA LYS A 103 20.44 3.17 17.23
C LYS A 103 18.98 3.14 16.83
N ALA A 104 18.11 3.69 17.66
CA ALA A 104 16.70 3.83 17.35
C ALA A 104 16.22 5.24 17.64
N TYR A 105 15.24 5.69 16.87
CA TYR A 105 14.67 7.03 16.97
C TYR A 105 13.16 6.96 16.80
N VAL A 106 12.44 7.77 17.55
CA VAL A 106 11.01 8.01 17.30
C VAL A 106 10.81 9.49 17.11
N ARG A 107 10.35 9.87 15.92
CA ARG A 107 9.92 11.23 15.62
C ARG A 107 8.42 11.34 15.78
N ARG A 108 7.99 12.20 16.68
CA ARG A 108 6.58 12.44 17.01
C ARG A 108 5.93 13.45 16.05
N PRO A 109 4.58 13.52 16.03
CA PRO A 109 3.84 14.49 15.22
C PRO A 109 4.19 15.95 15.53
N ASP A 110 4.52 16.27 16.79
CA ASP A 110 4.97 17.60 17.22
C ASP A 110 6.40 17.96 16.77
N GLY A 111 7.06 17.09 16.02
CA GLY A 111 8.44 17.25 15.56
C GLY A 111 9.50 16.87 16.59
N SER A 112 9.12 16.57 17.84
CA SER A 112 10.08 16.10 18.85
C SER A 112 10.64 14.72 18.48
N VAL A 113 11.91 14.52 18.81
CA VAL A 113 12.60 13.25 18.60
C VAL A 113 12.98 12.67 19.95
N ILE A 114 12.63 11.41 20.17
CA ILE A 114 13.01 10.68 21.38
C ILE A 114 13.80 9.42 21.02
N GLU A 115 14.65 8.99 21.94
CA GLU A 115 15.26 7.66 21.89
C GLU A 115 14.32 6.66 22.58
N PRO A 116 13.82 5.63 21.86
CA PRO A 116 13.01 4.59 22.47
C PRO A 116 13.87 3.67 23.34
N ASN A 117 13.23 2.89 24.21
CA ASN A 117 13.91 1.80 24.91
C ASN A 117 14.19 0.68 23.91
N LEU A 118 15.46 0.56 23.50
CA LEU A 118 15.95 -0.44 22.57
C LEU A 118 16.55 -1.62 23.34
N GLN A 119 16.01 -2.81 23.12
CA GLN A 119 16.51 -4.06 23.69
C GLN A 119 17.08 -4.91 22.56
N LEU A 120 18.39 -5.16 22.62
CA LEU A 120 19.09 -6.06 21.72
C LEU A 120 19.20 -7.44 22.37
N GLY A 121 19.01 -8.52 21.61
CA GLY A 121 19.05 -9.88 22.15
C GLY A 121 18.48 -10.93 21.20
N VAL A 122 18.00 -12.04 21.78
CA VAL A 122 17.32 -13.13 21.05
C VAL A 122 16.01 -12.66 20.43
N ASP A 123 15.36 -11.67 21.06
CA ASP A 123 14.13 -11.07 20.61
C ASP A 123 14.28 -9.54 20.58
N PRO A 124 14.89 -8.98 19.51
CA PRO A 124 15.21 -7.58 19.44
C PRO A 124 13.91 -6.76 19.36
N GLN A 125 13.74 -5.83 20.30
CA GLN A 125 12.54 -5.02 20.36
C GLN A 125 12.85 -3.57 20.72
N LEU A 126 12.00 -2.65 20.27
CA LEU A 126 12.02 -1.26 20.68
C LEU A 126 10.66 -0.88 21.26
N THR A 127 10.66 -0.09 22.33
CA THR A 127 9.42 0.35 22.99
C THR A 127 9.45 1.84 23.30
N PHE A 128 8.32 2.52 23.16
CA PHE A 128 8.22 3.95 23.49
C PHE A 128 6.81 4.34 23.97
N PRO A 129 6.71 5.38 24.83
CA PRO A 129 5.44 5.85 25.33
C PRO A 129 4.71 6.72 24.30
N THR A 130 3.42 6.46 24.16
CA THR A 130 2.43 7.20 23.37
C THR A 130 1.26 7.57 24.28
N PRO A 131 1.41 8.62 25.12
CA PRO A 131 0.41 8.95 26.13
C PRO A 131 -0.99 9.16 25.53
N PHE A 132 -2.01 8.76 26.28
CA PHE A 132 -3.40 8.94 25.86
C PHE A 132 -3.79 10.42 25.83
N GLY A 133 -4.68 10.75 24.90
CA GLY A 133 -5.32 12.05 24.80
C GLY A 133 -4.98 12.79 23.51
N ASN A 134 -5.64 13.94 23.33
CA ASN A 134 -5.44 14.85 22.21
C ASN A 134 -4.19 15.73 22.42
N GLY A 135 -3.09 15.10 22.82
CA GLY A 135 -1.82 15.76 23.12
C GLY A 135 -0.91 15.88 21.90
N PRO A 136 0.35 16.31 22.08
CA PRO A 136 1.32 16.53 20.99
C PRO A 136 1.71 15.25 20.22
N VAL A 137 1.31 14.08 20.75
CA VAL A 137 1.55 12.78 20.13
C VAL A 137 0.42 12.33 19.21
N HIS A 138 -0.66 13.12 19.06
CA HIS A 138 -1.77 12.82 18.15
C HIS A 138 -1.32 12.96 16.69
N GLY A 139 -1.33 11.86 15.95
CA GLY A 139 -0.86 11.82 14.55
C GLY A 139 0.13 10.69 14.25
N ALA A 140 0.85 10.85 13.14
CA ALA A 140 1.82 9.88 12.63
C ALA A 140 3.17 9.99 13.36
N ASN A 141 3.61 8.88 13.95
CA ASN A 141 4.92 8.74 14.55
C ASN A 141 5.81 7.94 13.59
N ASN A 142 6.99 8.47 13.27
CA ASN A 142 8.00 7.72 12.53
C ASN A 142 8.92 7.01 13.50
N VAL A 143 9.06 5.69 13.33
CA VAL A 143 9.90 4.83 14.15
C VAL A 143 11.04 4.33 13.28
N TYR A 144 12.26 4.52 13.74
CA TYR A 144 13.47 4.17 13.01
C TYR A 144 14.33 3.24 13.85
N VAL A 145 14.91 2.22 13.22
CA VAL A 145 16.11 1.52 13.69
C VAL A 145 17.18 1.69 12.63
N VAL A 146 18.28 2.31 13.01
CA VAL A 146 19.43 2.57 12.15
C VAL A 146 20.58 1.69 12.59
N GLU A 147 21.17 1.01 11.64
CA GLU A 147 22.31 0.14 11.85
C GLU A 147 23.45 0.51 10.91
N GLN A 148 24.65 0.63 11.46
CA GLN A 148 25.85 1.00 10.72
C GLN A 148 27.03 0.11 11.10
N GLY A 149 27.74 -0.42 10.10
CA GLY A 149 28.93 -1.24 10.32
C GLY A 149 29.76 -1.35 9.04
N VAL A 150 31.06 -1.60 9.17
CA VAL A 150 31.94 -1.81 8.02
C VAL A 150 32.14 -3.31 7.80
N GLU A 151 31.92 -3.77 6.57
CA GLU A 151 32.15 -5.14 6.14
C GLU A 151 32.78 -5.13 4.74
N ASN A 152 33.89 -5.84 4.54
CA ASN A 152 34.60 -5.91 3.25
C ASN A 152 34.91 -4.53 2.64
N ALA A 153 35.39 -3.59 3.46
CA ALA A 153 35.64 -2.19 3.07
C ALA A 153 34.39 -1.42 2.58
N ILE A 154 33.18 -1.92 2.86
CA ILE A 154 31.92 -1.23 2.57
C ILE A 154 31.27 -0.84 3.90
N LEU A 155 30.95 0.44 4.06
CA LEU A 155 30.08 0.90 5.14
C LEU A 155 28.63 0.51 4.80
N GLN A 156 28.12 -0.48 5.51
CA GLN A 156 26.72 -0.90 5.45
C GLN A 156 25.89 0.05 6.32
N VAL A 157 24.91 0.73 5.72
CA VAL A 157 23.97 1.62 6.38
C VAL A 157 22.56 1.10 6.14
N ARG A 158 21.96 0.52 7.18
CA ARG A 158 20.62 -0.07 7.11
C ARG A 158 19.66 0.72 7.98
N THR A 159 18.47 1.01 7.45
CA THR A 159 17.41 1.69 8.21
C THR A 159 16.11 0.92 8.07
N ALA A 160 15.55 0.44 9.16
CA ALA A 160 14.17 -0.01 9.18
C ALA A 160 13.27 1.13 9.66
N LYS A 161 12.24 1.43 8.87
CA LYS A 161 11.25 2.46 9.17
C LYS A 161 9.87 1.85 9.33
N TRP A 162 9.23 2.14 10.44
CA TRP A 162 7.80 1.93 10.64
C TRP A 162 7.12 3.28 10.81
N ILE A 163 5.85 3.38 10.43
CA ILE A 163 5.05 4.56 10.73
C ILE A 163 3.81 4.12 11.44
N THR A 164 3.46 4.81 12.51
CA THR A 164 2.35 4.41 13.34
C THR A 164 1.44 5.58 13.68
N MET A 165 0.15 5.38 13.47
CA MET A 165 -0.87 6.39 13.72
C MET A 165 -1.35 6.30 15.16
N HIS A 166 -1.23 7.40 15.91
CA HIS A 166 -1.77 7.53 17.26
C HIS A 166 -3.03 8.39 17.23
N HIS A 167 -4.16 7.73 17.03
CA HIS A 167 -5.48 8.36 16.94
C HIS A 167 -6.56 7.48 17.61
N SER A 168 -7.60 8.11 18.13
CA SER A 168 -8.85 7.45 18.54
C SER A 168 -10.03 8.17 17.91
N CYS A 169 -10.94 7.43 17.27
CA CYS A 169 -12.20 7.99 16.77
C CYS A 169 -13.03 8.62 17.91
N GLY A 170 -12.89 8.11 19.13
CA GLY A 170 -13.54 8.69 20.32
C GLY A 170 -13.00 10.08 20.71
N TRP A 171 -11.84 10.49 20.18
CA TRP A 171 -11.34 11.84 20.34
C TRP A 171 -11.97 12.82 19.34
N GLY A 172 -12.76 12.34 18.37
CA GLY A 172 -13.43 13.15 17.35
C GLY A 172 -12.56 13.46 16.13
N HIS A 173 -13.21 13.79 15.01
CA HIS A 173 -12.58 14.12 13.72
C HIS A 173 -12.68 15.61 13.38
N GLU A 174 -13.68 16.32 13.91
CA GLU A 174 -14.01 17.70 13.55
C GLU A 174 -12.94 18.69 14.02
N GLY A 175 -12.38 19.48 13.09
CA GLY A 175 -11.34 20.48 13.37
C GLY A 175 -9.99 19.91 13.82
N LYS A 176 -9.81 18.58 13.76
CA LYS A 176 -8.62 17.86 14.26
C LYS A 176 -7.77 17.23 13.17
N PHE A 177 -8.28 17.17 11.94
CA PHE A 177 -7.44 16.83 10.81
C PHE A 177 -6.49 17.99 10.53
N ASN A 178 -5.20 17.73 10.75
CA ASN A 178 -4.12 18.57 10.28
C ASN A 178 -3.22 17.66 9.43
N GLU A 179 -3.06 18.01 8.16
CA GLU A 179 -2.21 17.27 7.23
C GLU A 179 -0.77 17.15 7.73
N ASP A 180 -0.28 18.15 8.47
CA ASP A 180 1.05 18.12 9.07
C ASP A 180 1.18 17.04 10.15
N LEU A 181 0.08 16.68 10.81
CA LEU A 181 0.04 15.64 11.84
C LEU A 181 -0.19 14.24 11.25
N THR A 182 -0.83 14.13 10.09
CA THR A 182 -1.06 12.84 9.41
C THR A 182 0.04 12.49 8.43
N THR A 183 0.80 13.48 7.95
CA THR A 183 1.91 13.27 7.03
C THR A 183 3.16 12.85 7.81
N PRO A 184 3.77 11.70 7.48
CA PRO A 184 5.06 11.31 8.03
C PRO A 184 6.10 12.36 7.70
N GLN A 185 6.65 13.03 8.72
CA GLN A 185 7.68 14.05 8.47
C GLN A 185 9.08 13.43 8.62
N SER A 186 9.96 13.76 7.70
CA SER A 186 11.34 13.25 7.61
C SER A 186 12.18 13.64 8.82
N LEU A 187 13.30 12.94 8.99
CA LEU A 187 14.28 13.26 10.03
C LEU A 187 15.68 13.34 9.41
N GLU A 188 16.25 14.54 9.39
CA GLU A 188 17.55 14.83 8.75
C GLU A 188 18.73 14.04 9.35
N THR A 189 18.60 13.58 10.59
CA THR A 189 19.63 12.74 11.23
C THR A 189 19.59 11.28 10.76
N ILE A 190 18.56 10.86 10.04
CA ILE A 190 18.44 9.50 9.51
C ILE A 190 19.26 9.38 8.22
N PRO A 191 20.25 8.46 8.16
CA PRO A 191 21.13 8.38 7.00
C PRO A 191 20.43 8.07 5.70
N PHE A 192 19.40 7.22 5.71
CA PHE A 192 18.69 6.82 4.49
C PHE A 192 17.25 6.41 4.82
N GLU A 193 16.26 7.08 4.24
CA GLU A 193 14.86 6.81 4.53
C GLU A 193 13.95 6.83 3.30
N ILE A 194 12.82 6.12 3.45
CA ILE A 194 11.67 6.19 2.55
C ILE A 194 10.63 7.12 3.19
N LYS A 195 10.11 8.07 2.41
CA LYS A 195 8.88 8.81 2.71
C LYS A 195 7.80 8.35 1.72
N ILE A 196 6.63 8.00 2.24
CA ILE A 196 5.46 7.68 1.42
C ILE A 196 4.42 8.75 1.66
N ASN A 197 3.97 9.37 0.59
CA ASN A 197 2.94 10.40 0.66
C ASN A 197 1.55 9.75 0.69
N ASP A 198 0.58 10.47 1.27
CA ASP A 198 -0.83 10.09 1.31
C ASP A 198 -1.15 8.68 1.87
N LEU A 199 -0.42 8.24 2.89
CA LEU A 199 -0.69 6.97 3.56
C LEU A 199 -2.06 6.94 4.25
N TRP A 200 -2.60 8.09 4.66
CA TRP A 200 -3.90 8.19 5.34
C TRP A 200 -4.87 9.14 4.64
N ASP A 201 -6.16 8.91 4.87
CA ASP A 201 -7.22 9.85 4.53
C ASP A 201 -7.42 10.94 5.60
N THR A 202 -8.37 11.83 5.36
CA THR A 202 -8.72 12.92 6.28
C THR A 202 -9.28 12.45 7.63
N ASN A 203 -9.60 11.17 7.76
CA ASN A 203 -10.17 10.54 8.95
C ASN A 203 -9.18 9.59 9.63
N PHE A 204 -7.88 9.70 9.32
CA PHE A 204 -6.80 8.89 9.91
C PHE A 204 -6.91 7.39 9.57
N HIS A 205 -7.61 7.02 8.49
CA HIS A 205 -7.62 5.63 7.99
C HIS A 205 -6.55 5.45 6.93
N SER A 206 -5.84 4.32 6.96
CA SER A 206 -4.95 3.92 5.86
C SER A 206 -5.68 3.99 4.52
N ARG A 207 -5.13 4.78 3.59
CA ARG A 207 -5.70 4.99 2.24
C ARG A 207 -5.24 3.93 1.26
N VAL A 208 -4.16 3.21 1.58
CA VAL A 208 -3.46 2.32 0.65
C VAL A 208 -4.34 1.15 0.24
N ALA A 209 -4.70 1.13 -1.04
CA ALA A 209 -5.49 0.07 -1.64
C ALA A 209 -4.85 -0.47 -2.93
N SER A 210 -5.20 -1.69 -3.30
CA SER A 210 -4.82 -2.24 -4.60
C SER A 210 -5.34 -1.35 -5.74
N GLY A 211 -4.55 -1.19 -6.80
CA GLY A 211 -4.82 -0.32 -7.95
C GLY A 211 -4.39 1.13 -7.77
N GLN A 212 -4.04 1.56 -6.56
CA GLN A 212 -3.56 2.93 -6.30
C GLN A 212 -2.07 3.07 -6.53
N ASP A 213 -1.65 4.29 -6.89
CA ASP A 213 -0.25 4.66 -6.99
C ASP A 213 0.31 5.07 -5.63
N LEU A 214 1.48 4.51 -5.30
CA LEU A 214 2.29 4.89 -4.16
C LEU A 214 3.35 5.88 -4.61
N HIS A 215 3.29 7.09 -4.07
CA HIS A 215 4.28 8.14 -4.28
C HIS A 215 5.35 8.03 -3.20
N ILE A 216 6.56 7.65 -3.62
CA ILE A 216 7.68 7.35 -2.74
C ILE A 216 8.78 8.38 -2.99
N THR A 217 9.31 8.97 -1.92
CA THR A 217 10.52 9.80 -1.97
C THR A 217 11.61 9.11 -1.17
N VAL A 218 12.78 8.94 -1.76
CA VAL A 218 13.96 8.39 -1.07
C VAL A 218 14.84 9.56 -0.65
N LEU A 219 15.21 9.60 0.63
CA LEU A 219 15.98 10.68 1.23
C LEU A 219 17.28 10.13 1.84
N ARG A 220 18.35 10.92 1.76
CA ARG A 220 19.63 10.71 2.46
C ARG A 220 19.90 11.94 3.30
N PHE A 221 19.92 11.78 4.62
CA PHE A 221 20.03 12.90 5.57
C PHE A 221 19.04 14.06 5.27
N GLY A 222 17.79 13.70 4.94
CA GLY A 222 16.73 14.66 4.60
C GLY A 222 16.72 15.13 3.13
N GLU A 223 17.77 14.89 2.36
CA GLU A 223 17.87 15.35 0.96
C GLU A 223 17.43 14.27 -0.04
N PRO A 224 16.72 14.63 -1.13
CA PRO A 224 16.29 13.65 -2.13
C PRO A 224 17.43 12.93 -2.86
N VAL A 225 17.27 11.62 -3.09
CA VAL A 225 18.30 10.76 -3.69
C VAL A 225 17.89 10.32 -5.10
N PRO A 226 18.44 10.90 -6.17
CA PRO A 226 18.23 10.42 -7.52
C PRO A 226 18.97 9.10 -7.78
N GLY A 227 18.41 8.24 -8.63
CA GLY A 227 19.06 6.98 -9.00
C GLY A 227 18.98 5.86 -7.94
N ALA A 228 18.28 6.07 -6.83
CA ALA A 228 18.02 5.02 -5.85
C ALA A 228 17.05 3.98 -6.43
N VAL A 229 17.31 2.70 -6.17
CA VAL A 229 16.46 1.59 -6.61
C VAL A 229 15.40 1.34 -5.55
N VAL A 230 14.13 1.47 -5.91
CA VAL A 230 12.97 1.22 -5.04
C VAL A 230 12.26 -0.06 -5.50
N GLN A 231 12.16 -1.01 -4.58
CA GLN A 231 11.53 -2.31 -4.79
C GLN A 231 10.31 -2.44 -3.88
N LEU A 232 9.18 -2.89 -4.42
CA LEU A 232 7.99 -3.29 -3.65
C LEU A 232 7.82 -4.80 -3.77
N GLU A 233 7.60 -5.49 -2.65
CA GLU A 233 7.31 -6.92 -2.59
C GLU A 233 6.06 -7.17 -1.74
N THR A 234 5.05 -7.88 -2.26
CA THR A 234 3.85 -8.24 -1.49
C THR A 234 4.01 -9.57 -0.75
N GLU A 235 3.10 -9.86 0.18
CA GLU A 235 3.01 -11.17 0.85
C GLU A 235 2.89 -12.36 -0.13
N LYS A 236 2.36 -12.13 -1.35
CA LYS A 236 2.27 -13.14 -2.42
C LYS A 236 3.51 -13.18 -3.31
N LYS A 237 4.60 -12.53 -2.88
CA LYS A 237 5.90 -12.50 -3.57
C LYS A 237 5.86 -11.83 -4.94
N TRP A 238 4.80 -11.09 -5.26
CA TRP A 238 4.84 -10.20 -6.40
C TRP A 238 5.85 -9.10 -6.13
N ARG A 239 6.66 -8.76 -7.13
CA ARG A 239 7.74 -7.78 -7.02
C ARG A 239 7.71 -6.80 -8.18
N LYS A 240 7.93 -5.52 -7.88
CA LYS A 240 8.21 -4.48 -8.87
C LYS A 240 9.35 -3.60 -8.40
N GLU A 241 10.16 -3.18 -9.35
CA GLU A 241 11.30 -2.30 -9.13
C GLU A 241 11.19 -1.08 -10.05
N VAL A 242 11.55 0.08 -9.51
CA VAL A 242 11.67 1.36 -10.21
C VAL A 242 12.88 2.11 -9.66
N VAL A 243 13.38 3.08 -10.42
CA VAL A 243 14.50 3.94 -10.01
C VAL A 243 13.97 5.34 -9.75
N THR A 244 14.46 6.02 -8.72
CA THR A 244 14.04 7.39 -8.42
C THR A 244 14.50 8.38 -9.48
N GLY A 245 13.64 9.36 -9.75
CA GLY A 245 13.91 10.50 -10.63
C GLY A 245 14.87 11.51 -10.02
N VAL A 246 15.05 12.64 -10.71
CA VAL A 246 15.98 13.71 -10.31
C VAL A 246 15.61 14.33 -8.95
N ASP A 247 14.32 14.35 -8.64
CA ASP A 247 13.75 14.84 -7.38
C ASP A 247 13.73 13.76 -6.28
N GLY A 248 14.39 12.62 -6.48
CA GLY A 248 14.39 11.50 -5.55
C GLY A 248 13.04 10.78 -5.43
N THR A 249 12.09 11.03 -6.34
CA THR A 249 10.76 10.41 -6.30
C THR A 249 10.64 9.19 -7.20
N ALA A 250 9.78 8.26 -6.80
CA ALA A 250 9.40 7.07 -7.55
C ALA A 250 7.89 6.82 -7.37
N VAL A 251 7.24 6.27 -8.40
CA VAL A 251 5.83 5.90 -8.35
C VAL A 251 5.68 4.41 -8.61
N LEU A 252 4.99 3.71 -7.71
CA LEU A 252 4.69 2.29 -7.82
C LEU A 252 3.20 2.05 -7.66
N GLN A 253 2.56 1.44 -8.65
CA GLN A 253 1.17 1.00 -8.49
C GLN A 253 1.10 -0.24 -7.60
N MET A 254 0.30 -0.18 -6.53
CA MET A 254 -0.03 -1.33 -5.72
C MET A 254 -0.87 -2.29 -6.55
N ILE A 255 -0.42 -3.53 -6.75
CA ILE A 255 -1.20 -4.48 -7.53
C ILE A 255 -2.34 -5.09 -6.73
N ARG A 256 -3.26 -5.71 -7.47
CA ARG A 256 -4.20 -6.66 -6.91
C ARG A 256 -3.62 -8.07 -7.00
N ASP A 257 -3.29 -8.66 -5.86
CA ASP A 257 -2.85 -10.06 -5.70
C ASP A 257 -3.77 -10.87 -4.76
N TYR A 258 -4.83 -10.25 -4.24
CA TYR A 258 -5.87 -10.96 -3.50
C TYR A 258 -7.00 -11.43 -4.41
N TYR A 259 -7.02 -12.75 -4.66
CA TYR A 259 -8.08 -13.44 -5.40
C TYR A 259 -8.60 -14.62 -4.58
N PRO A 260 -9.71 -14.47 -3.83
CA PRO A 260 -10.32 -15.62 -3.18
C PRO A 260 -10.83 -16.63 -4.22
N LYS A 261 -10.90 -17.91 -3.85
CA LYS A 261 -11.38 -18.98 -4.75
C LYS A 261 -12.82 -18.75 -5.20
N SER A 262 -13.65 -18.19 -4.33
CA SER A 262 -15.04 -17.88 -4.60
C SER A 262 -15.33 -16.44 -4.15
N TRP A 263 -16.32 -15.82 -4.79
CA TRP A 263 -16.72 -14.45 -4.42
C TRP A 263 -17.26 -14.32 -2.98
N PRO A 264 -18.06 -15.27 -2.44
CA PRO A 264 -18.48 -15.23 -1.04
C PRO A 264 -17.32 -15.20 -0.02
N ASP A 265 -16.14 -15.69 -0.41
CA ASP A 265 -14.94 -15.66 0.45
C ASP A 265 -14.19 -14.31 0.40
N PHE A 266 -14.63 -13.38 -0.45
CA PHE A 266 -14.02 -12.06 -0.57
C PHE A 266 -14.25 -11.22 0.68
N LYS A 267 -13.14 -10.80 1.29
CA LYS A 267 -13.15 -9.94 2.48
C LYS A 267 -12.64 -8.56 2.11
N ARG A 268 -13.55 -7.58 2.03
CA ARG A 268 -13.20 -6.16 1.79
C ARG A 268 -12.24 -5.58 2.82
N THR A 269 -12.27 -6.10 4.05
CA THR A 269 -11.42 -5.66 5.17
C THR A 269 -10.15 -6.48 5.29
N ARG A 270 -9.83 -7.34 4.31
CA ARG A 270 -8.55 -8.03 4.28
C ARG A 270 -7.45 -6.98 4.18
N LYS A 271 -6.45 -7.09 5.05
CA LYS A 271 -5.20 -6.36 4.92
C LYS A 271 -4.17 -7.33 4.32
N GLY A 272 -3.56 -6.95 3.21
CA GLY A 272 -2.41 -7.66 2.65
C GLY A 272 -1.14 -6.93 3.03
N GLU A 273 -0.07 -7.68 3.30
CA GLU A 273 1.23 -7.11 3.65
C GLU A 273 2.06 -6.81 2.41
N PHE A 274 2.87 -5.75 2.50
CA PHE A 274 3.92 -5.49 1.54
C PHE A 274 5.13 -4.83 2.21
N LEU A 275 6.28 -4.94 1.53
CA LEU A 275 7.55 -4.36 1.94
C LEU A 275 8.08 -3.49 0.82
N ILE A 276 8.33 -2.21 1.12
CA ILE A 276 9.14 -1.36 0.25
C ILE A 276 10.59 -1.44 0.75
N THR A 277 11.52 -1.62 -0.18
CA THR A 277 12.96 -1.56 0.06
C THR A 277 13.56 -0.55 -0.90
N ALA A 278 14.29 0.44 -0.41
CA ALA A 278 15.11 1.30 -1.24
C ALA A 278 16.58 0.97 -1.01
N SER A 279 17.38 1.03 -2.08
CA SER A 279 18.82 0.81 -2.01
C SER A 279 19.56 1.83 -2.87
N TYR A 280 20.71 2.26 -2.37
CA TYR A 280 21.59 3.23 -3.03
C TYR A 280 23.04 2.93 -2.63
N GLN A 281 23.97 3.22 -3.53
CA GLN A 281 25.38 2.96 -3.31
C GLN A 281 26.20 4.13 -3.84
N GLU A 282 27.26 4.48 -3.12
CA GLU A 282 28.17 5.56 -3.49
C GLU A 282 29.61 5.16 -3.18
N ASP A 283 30.52 5.48 -4.10
CA ASP A 283 31.96 5.30 -3.91
C ASP A 283 32.50 6.49 -3.10
N GLU A 284 32.30 6.42 -1.78
CA GLU A 284 32.79 7.37 -0.79
C GLU A 284 33.74 6.65 0.17
N ALA A 285 34.99 7.12 0.25
CA ALA A 285 35.98 6.59 1.16
C ALA A 285 35.97 7.35 2.49
N GLY A 286 36.09 6.63 3.60
CA GLY A 286 36.07 7.23 4.93
C GLY A 286 36.51 6.26 6.03
N SER A 287 36.19 6.60 7.27
CA SER A 287 36.36 5.69 8.40
C SER A 287 35.14 5.72 9.30
N PHE A 288 34.73 4.55 9.78
CA PHE A 288 33.67 4.41 10.77
C PHE A 288 34.22 3.65 11.96
N ARG A 289 34.25 4.29 13.13
CA ARG A 289 34.84 3.73 14.36
C ARG A 289 36.26 3.19 14.14
N ASN A 290 37.12 3.98 13.49
CA ASN A 290 38.51 3.64 13.13
C ASN A 290 38.67 2.48 12.13
N THR A 291 37.58 2.00 11.52
CA THR A 291 37.65 1.02 10.43
C THR A 291 37.48 1.74 9.10
N PRO A 292 38.46 1.69 8.19
CA PRO A 292 38.36 2.35 6.89
C PRO A 292 37.37 1.64 5.97
N TYR A 293 36.74 2.40 5.09
CA TYR A 293 35.88 1.90 4.01
C TYR A 293 36.12 2.70 2.73
N GLU A 294 35.79 2.11 1.59
CA GLU A 294 35.96 2.70 0.25
C GLU A 294 34.62 3.04 -0.42
N ARG A 295 33.53 2.53 0.14
CA ARG A 295 32.17 2.64 -0.41
C ARG A 295 31.13 2.62 0.70
N VAL A 296 29.99 3.25 0.45
CA VAL A 296 28.82 3.19 1.32
C VAL A 296 27.67 2.50 0.60
N GLN A 297 27.04 1.54 1.26
CA GLN A 297 25.83 0.88 0.79
C GLN A 297 24.67 1.22 1.73
N TYR A 298 23.68 1.90 1.18
CA TYR A 298 22.47 2.29 1.88
C TYR A 298 21.32 1.34 1.53
N VAL A 299 20.62 0.85 2.55
CA VAL A 299 19.39 0.08 2.40
C VAL A 299 18.39 0.59 3.43
N THR A 300 17.17 0.88 2.99
CA THR A 300 16.09 1.25 3.90
C THR A 300 14.84 0.44 3.59
N THR A 301 14.12 0.01 4.63
CA THR A 301 12.92 -0.80 4.49
C THR A 301 11.73 -0.13 5.15
N HIS A 302 10.56 -0.32 4.55
CA HIS A 302 9.30 0.19 5.05
C HIS A 302 8.18 -0.83 4.81
N PRO A 303 7.83 -1.66 5.80
CA PRO A 303 6.70 -2.57 5.70
C PRO A 303 5.39 -1.82 5.93
N TRP A 304 4.34 -2.24 5.23
CA TRP A 304 3.01 -1.64 5.32
C TRP A 304 1.91 -2.63 4.94
N TYR A 305 0.65 -2.17 5.00
CA TYR A 305 -0.53 -2.94 4.62
C TYR A 305 -1.35 -2.23 3.54
N TYR A 306 -1.93 -3.00 2.63
CA TYR A 306 -2.91 -2.50 1.66
C TYR A 306 -4.26 -3.23 1.83
N THR A 307 -5.32 -2.60 1.36
CA THR A 307 -6.66 -3.19 1.30
C THR A 307 -7.11 -3.44 -0.15
N PRO A 308 -8.08 -4.32 -0.40
CA PRO A 308 -8.68 -4.45 -1.72
C PRO A 308 -9.33 -3.13 -2.18
N ALA A 309 -9.28 -2.87 -3.48
CA ALA A 309 -9.87 -1.67 -4.07
C ALA A 309 -11.37 -1.59 -3.78
N SER A 310 -11.88 -0.38 -3.50
CA SER A 310 -13.33 -0.18 -3.37
C SER A 310 -14.11 -0.50 -4.65
N ALA A 311 -13.46 -0.26 -5.79
CA ALA A 311 -13.99 -0.58 -7.11
C ALA A 311 -14.36 -2.07 -7.24
N ASP A 312 -13.60 -2.98 -6.62
CA ASP A 312 -13.79 -4.44 -6.75
C ASP A 312 -15.15 -4.92 -6.27
N TYR A 313 -15.75 -4.23 -5.30
CA TYR A 313 -17.06 -4.61 -4.74
C TYR A 313 -18.16 -3.57 -5.02
N SER A 314 -17.82 -2.40 -5.57
CA SER A 314 -18.82 -1.41 -6.01
C SER A 314 -19.68 -1.91 -7.17
N SER A 315 -19.13 -2.77 -8.04
CA SER A 315 -19.82 -3.37 -9.19
C SER A 315 -21.11 -4.12 -8.80
N TYR A 316 -21.18 -4.69 -7.59
CA TYR A 316 -22.37 -5.34 -7.05
C TYR A 316 -23.51 -4.35 -6.81
N ALA A 317 -23.20 -3.17 -6.29
CA ALA A 317 -24.20 -2.14 -6.04
C ALA A 317 -24.81 -1.66 -7.36
N TYR A 318 -23.97 -1.46 -8.40
CA TYR A 318 -24.44 -1.11 -9.73
C TYR A 318 -25.27 -2.22 -10.38
N GLY A 319 -24.80 -3.47 -10.32
CA GLY A 319 -25.54 -4.62 -10.84
C GLY A 319 -26.89 -4.80 -10.17
N LEU A 320 -26.94 -4.67 -8.84
CA LEU A 320 -28.19 -4.72 -8.07
C LEU A 320 -29.11 -3.56 -8.42
N LEU A 321 -28.59 -2.34 -8.54
CA LEU A 321 -29.37 -1.17 -8.93
C LEU A 321 -29.99 -1.35 -10.32
N ILE A 322 -29.21 -1.81 -11.30
CA ILE A 322 -29.69 -2.10 -12.66
C ILE A 322 -30.78 -3.18 -12.61
N ALA A 323 -30.60 -4.25 -11.82
CA ALA A 323 -31.60 -5.30 -11.66
C ALA A 323 -32.90 -4.78 -11.03
N VAL A 324 -32.81 -3.96 -9.97
CA VAL A 324 -33.96 -3.34 -9.31
C VAL A 324 -34.70 -2.40 -10.27
N LEU A 325 -33.97 -1.57 -11.02
CA LEU A 325 -34.56 -0.68 -12.02
C LEU A 325 -35.24 -1.47 -13.15
N GLY A 326 -34.60 -2.54 -13.63
CA GLY A 326 -35.19 -3.44 -14.63
C GLY A 326 -36.47 -4.12 -14.13
N MET A 327 -36.48 -4.59 -12.87
CA MET A 327 -37.68 -5.16 -12.24
C MET A 327 -38.79 -4.12 -12.09
N ALA A 328 -38.47 -2.90 -11.67
CA ALA A 328 -39.43 -1.81 -11.53
C ALA A 328 -40.06 -1.42 -12.87
N MET A 329 -39.24 -1.25 -13.92
CA MET A 329 -39.72 -0.94 -15.28
C MET A 329 -40.59 -2.07 -15.84
N THR A 330 -40.19 -3.32 -15.65
CA THR A 330 -40.96 -4.48 -16.12
C THR A 330 -42.31 -4.58 -15.39
N SER A 331 -42.30 -4.43 -14.06
CA SER A 331 -43.51 -4.45 -13.24
C SER A 331 -44.45 -3.30 -13.60
N GLY A 332 -43.92 -2.08 -13.77
CA GLY A 332 -44.66 -0.92 -14.22
C GLY A 332 -45.24 -1.11 -15.63
N GLY A 333 -44.45 -1.64 -16.56
CA GLY A 333 -44.88 -1.96 -17.92
C GLY A 333 -46.03 -2.96 -17.94
N ILE A 334 -45.94 -4.05 -17.15
CA ILE A 334 -47.02 -5.03 -16.99
C ILE A 334 -48.27 -4.37 -16.40
N PHE A 335 -48.11 -3.53 -15.36
CA PHE A 335 -49.21 -2.82 -14.73
C PHE A 335 -49.94 -1.90 -15.72
N PHE A 336 -49.21 -1.03 -16.44
CA PHE A 336 -49.78 -0.14 -17.45
C PHE A 336 -50.43 -0.91 -18.61
N TYR A 337 -49.83 -2.02 -19.04
CA TYR A 337 -50.42 -2.90 -20.05
C TYR A 337 -51.75 -3.49 -19.59
N ARG A 338 -51.84 -3.97 -18.34
CA ARG A 338 -53.08 -4.49 -17.75
C ARG A 338 -54.14 -3.40 -17.62
N GLU A 339 -53.76 -2.20 -17.17
CA GLU A 339 -54.69 -1.08 -17.01
C GLU A 339 -55.31 -0.66 -18.34
N ARG A 340 -54.50 -0.54 -19.40
CA ARG A 340 -55.00 -0.23 -20.76
C ARG A 340 -55.95 -1.29 -21.31
N ARG A 341 -55.90 -2.52 -20.82
CA ARG A 341 -56.77 -3.63 -21.24
C ARG A 341 -58.04 -3.75 -20.43
N LYS A 342 -58.18 -3.03 -19.31
CA LYS A 342 -59.46 -2.86 -18.62
C LYS A 342 -60.38 -1.99 -19.47
N LYS A 343 -61.02 -2.59 -20.49
CA LYS A 343 -62.09 -1.91 -21.21
C LYS A 343 -63.25 -1.72 -20.22
N PRO A 344 -63.83 -0.51 -20.10
CA PRO A 344 -65.08 -0.37 -19.38
C PRO A 344 -66.09 -1.32 -20.04
N VAL A 345 -66.84 -2.06 -19.21
CA VAL A 345 -67.93 -2.91 -19.69
C VAL A 345 -68.85 -1.99 -20.47
N LYS A 346 -68.88 -2.15 -21.81
CA LYS A 346 -69.88 -1.45 -22.62
C LYS A 346 -71.22 -2.04 -22.19
N GLY A 347 -72.00 -1.28 -21.43
CA GLY A 347 -73.37 -1.64 -21.13
C GLY A 347 -74.08 -1.82 -22.47
N ILE A 348 -74.52 -3.05 -22.74
CA ILE A 348 -75.43 -3.32 -23.84
C ILE A 348 -76.77 -2.76 -23.37
N VAL A 349 -77.16 -1.60 -23.92
CA VAL A 349 -78.53 -1.10 -23.77
C VAL A 349 -79.36 -1.97 -24.70
N PHE A 350 -80.19 -2.85 -24.12
CA PHE A 350 -81.18 -3.58 -24.89
C PHE A 350 -82.31 -2.59 -25.21
N ASP A 351 -82.49 -2.32 -26.50
CA ASP A 351 -83.66 -1.60 -27.01
C ASP A 351 -84.72 -2.66 -27.30
N GLU A 352 -85.63 -2.87 -26.34
CA GLU A 352 -86.76 -3.78 -26.51
C GLU A 352 -87.87 -3.07 -27.30
N GLN A 353 -87.78 -3.14 -28.63
CA GLN A 353 -88.92 -2.94 -29.53
C GLN A 353 -89.05 -4.16 -30.42
N ASP A 354 -89.96 -5.07 -30.05
CA ASP A 354 -90.69 -5.96 -30.97
C ASP A 354 -92.05 -6.32 -30.37
#